data_AF-A0A1I0A5R9-F1
#
_entry.id   AF-A0A1I0A5R9-F1
#
_cell.length_a   1.000
_cell.length_b   1.000
_cell.length_c   1.000
_cell.angle_alpha   90.00
_cell.angle_beta   90.00
_cell.angle_gamma   90.00
#
_symmetry.space_group_name_H-M   'P 1'
#
loop_
_entity.id
_entity.type
_entity.pdbx_description
1 polymer ?
#
loop_
_entity_poly.entity_id
_entity_poly.type
_entity_poly.pdbx_seq_one_letter_code
_entity_poly.pdbx_strand_id
1 'polypeptide(L)'
;MFEPKPVFTTKPVQSQIMPEIIKGMLDSIMDMKRVTKVDYLQTFDISISSNGKNTYINHSQEEPHFRKQLTLTNVNNTFKGTVFIIDDSKTITVMLAEEY
;
A
#
# COMPACT_ATOMS: atom_id res chain seq x y z
N MET A 1 -7.08 10.13 10.01
CA MET A 1 -6.49 9.70 8.74
C MET A 1 -7.13 8.38 8.33
N PHE A 2 -7.29 8.17 7.03
CA PHE A 2 -7.91 7.03 6.38
C PHE A 2 -9.33 6.75 6.89
N GLU A 3 -10.16 7.80 6.97
CA GLU A 3 -11.62 7.68 7.13
C GLU A 3 -12.28 7.43 5.77
N PRO A 4 -13.51 6.86 5.72
CA PRO A 4 -14.21 6.60 4.45
C PRO A 4 -14.32 7.87 3.59
N LYS A 5 -13.63 7.88 2.46
CA LYS A 5 -13.60 8.97 1.47
C LYS A 5 -13.20 8.43 0.09
N PRO A 6 -13.35 9.21 -0.99
CA PRO A 6 -12.95 8.76 -2.32
C PRO A 6 -11.48 8.33 -2.39
N VAL A 7 -11.24 7.18 -3.00
CA VAL A 7 -9.91 6.63 -3.25
C VAL A 7 -9.60 6.81 -4.74
N PHE A 8 -8.48 7.45 -5.04
CA PHE A 8 -7.96 7.65 -6.38
C PHE A 8 -6.66 6.88 -6.56
N THR A 9 -6.48 6.30 -7.73
CA THR A 9 -5.25 5.61 -8.14
C THR A 9 -4.69 6.34 -9.36
N THR A 10 -3.38 6.58 -9.38
CA THR A 10 -2.72 7.17 -10.56
C THR A 10 -2.75 6.19 -11.73
N LYS A 11 -2.54 6.70 -12.95
CA LYS A 11 -2.52 5.86 -14.15
C LYS A 11 -1.46 4.75 -14.08
N PRO A 12 -0.21 5.02 -13.62
CA PRO A 12 0.79 3.96 -13.46
C PRO A 12 0.32 2.86 -12.50
N VAL A 13 -0.22 3.23 -11.33
CA VAL A 13 -0.78 2.26 -10.37
C VAL A 13 -1.86 1.40 -11.02
N GLN A 14 -2.84 2.01 -11.71
CA GLN A 14 -3.91 1.28 -12.38
C GLN A 14 -3.40 0.29 -13.44
N SER A 15 -2.32 0.64 -14.13
CA SER A 15 -1.74 -0.19 -15.19
C SER A 15 -0.83 -1.32 -14.70
N GLN A 16 -0.25 -1.19 -13.51
CA GLN A 16 0.80 -2.09 -13.03
C GLN A 16 0.41 -2.92 -11.82
N ILE A 17 -0.55 -2.46 -11.01
CA ILE A 17 -0.87 -3.06 -9.71
C ILE A 17 -2.30 -3.58 -9.73
N MET A 18 -2.46 -4.86 -9.41
CA MET A 18 -3.77 -5.49 -9.33
C MET A 18 -4.62 -4.87 -8.20
N PRO A 19 -5.94 -4.70 -8.39
CA PRO A 19 -6.84 -4.16 -7.37
C PRO A 19 -6.78 -4.89 -6.02
N GLU A 20 -6.55 -6.21 -6.03
CA GLU A 20 -6.45 -7.04 -4.82
C GLU A 20 -5.23 -6.68 -3.97
N ILE A 21 -4.12 -6.29 -4.61
CA ILE A 21 -2.91 -5.82 -3.92
C ILE A 21 -3.21 -4.48 -3.25
N ILE A 22 -3.87 -3.56 -3.97
CA ILE A 22 -4.28 -2.25 -3.44
C ILE A 22 -5.23 -2.43 -2.25
N LYS A 23 -6.21 -3.33 -2.37
CA LYS A 23 -7.10 -3.67 -1.27
C LYS A 23 -6.32 -4.20 -0.06
N GLY A 24 -5.35 -5.11 -0.27
CA GLY A 24 -4.52 -5.63 0.81
C GLY A 24 -3.70 -4.55 1.53
N MET A 25 -3.20 -3.56 0.78
CA MET A 25 -2.51 -2.39 1.36
C MET A 25 -3.47 -1.54 2.22
N LEU A 26 -4.66 -1.23 1.70
CA LEU A 26 -5.69 -0.47 2.43
C LEU A 26 -6.18 -1.22 3.69
N ASP A 27 -6.42 -2.53 3.60
CA ASP A 27 -6.81 -3.37 4.74
C ASP A 27 -5.71 -3.33 5.82
N SER A 28 -4.44 -3.34 5.44
CA SER A 28 -3.30 -3.24 6.37
C SER A 28 -3.25 -1.89 7.11
N ILE A 29 -3.65 -0.79 6.46
CA ILE A 29 -3.82 0.52 7.13
C ILE A 29 -4.96 0.44 8.14
N MET A 30 -6.09 -0.17 7.78
CA MET A 30 -7.23 -0.31 8.69
C MET A 30 -6.91 -1.17 9.91
N ASP A 31 -6.13 -2.24 9.74
CA ASP A 31 -5.59 -3.02 10.86
C ASP A 31 -4.67 -2.17 11.75
N MET A 32 -3.77 -1.40 11.12
CA MET A 32 -2.82 -0.54 11.81
C MET A 32 -3.51 0.53 12.66
N LYS A 33 -4.61 1.12 12.18
CA LYS A 33 -5.43 2.10 12.93
C LYS A 33 -5.89 1.57 14.29
N ARG A 34 -5.97 0.25 14.48
CA ARG A 34 -6.39 -0.38 15.74
C ARG A 34 -5.28 -0.43 16.79
N VAL A 35 -4.02 -0.30 16.37
CA VAL A 35 -2.85 -0.50 17.25
C VAL A 35 -2.00 0.74 17.42
N THR A 36 -2.06 1.71 16.50
CA THR A 36 -1.28 2.95 16.60
C THR A 36 -1.93 4.11 15.84
N LYS A 37 -1.47 5.33 16.12
CA LYS A 37 -1.87 6.53 15.37
C LYS A 37 -1.37 6.38 13.93
N VAL A 38 -2.20 6.71 12.96
CA VAL A 38 -1.86 6.62 11.54
C VAL A 38 -1.48 7.98 10.99
N ASP A 39 -0.30 8.03 10.36
CA ASP A 39 0.23 9.18 9.65
C ASP A 39 -0.49 9.37 8.31
N TYR A 40 -0.43 10.56 7.71
CA TYR A 40 -1.07 10.85 6.43
C TYR A 40 -0.44 10.07 5.27
N LEU A 41 0.85 9.72 5.37
CA LEU A 41 1.60 8.98 4.36
C LEU A 41 1.87 7.54 4.83
N GLN A 42 1.49 6.57 4.01
CA GLN A 42 1.78 5.16 4.24
C GLN A 42 2.62 4.62 3.09
N THR A 43 3.69 3.90 3.43
CA THR A 43 4.66 3.36 2.47
C THR A 43 4.52 1.86 2.34
N PHE A 44 4.53 1.36 1.10
CA PHE A 44 4.44 -0.06 0.78
C PHE A 44 5.53 -0.46 -0.21
N ASP A 45 6.51 -1.22 0.26
CA ASP A 45 7.54 -1.80 -0.62
C ASP A 45 7.11 -3.19 -1.09
N ILE A 46 6.89 -3.31 -2.39
CA ILE A 46 6.43 -4.53 -3.05
C ILE A 46 7.61 -5.28 -3.66
N SER A 47 7.74 -6.55 -3.30
CA SER A 47 8.70 -7.49 -3.89
C SER A 47 8.03 -8.83 -4.18
N ILE A 48 8.66 -9.65 -5.02
CA ILE A 48 8.13 -10.95 -5.46
C ILE A 48 9.19 -12.02 -5.16
N SER A 49 8.75 -13.17 -4.66
CA SER A 49 9.62 -14.33 -4.43
C SER A 49 10.30 -14.78 -5.73
N SER A 50 11.45 -15.43 -5.61
CA SER A 50 12.22 -15.90 -6.77
C SER A 50 11.44 -16.87 -7.68
N ASN A 51 10.45 -17.59 -7.13
CA ASN A 51 9.58 -18.50 -7.87
C ASN A 51 8.29 -17.84 -8.41
N GLY A 52 8.10 -16.53 -8.21
CA GLY A 52 6.94 -15.77 -8.67
C GLY A 52 5.62 -16.02 -7.93
N LYS A 53 5.60 -16.92 -6.94
CA LYS A 53 4.34 -17.36 -6.28
C LYS A 53 3.86 -16.46 -5.16
N ASN A 54 4.77 -15.72 -4.53
CA ASN A 54 4.48 -14.89 -3.37
C ASN A 54 4.82 -13.45 -3.67
N THR A 55 3.91 -12.54 -3.32
CA THR A 55 4.18 -11.11 -3.23
C THR A 55 4.38 -10.73 -1.78
N TYR A 56 5.52 -10.14 -1.47
CA TYR A 56 5.82 -9.58 -0.16
C TYR A 56 5.60 -8.07 -0.21
N ILE A 57 4.83 -7.56 0.75
CA ILE A 57 4.53 -6.13 0.87
C ILE A 57 4.98 -5.68 2.25
N ASN A 58 6.00 -4.83 2.32
CA ASN A 58 6.41 -4.23 3.58
C ASN A 58 5.65 -2.91 3.76
N HIS A 59 4.71 -2.89 4.72
CA HIS A 59 3.95 -1.70 5.11
C HIS A 59 4.68 -0.96 6.24
N SER A 60 4.88 0.34 6.10
CA SER A 60 5.52 1.19 7.12
C SER A 60 5.03 2.64 7.12
N GLN A 61 5.19 3.31 8.27
CA GLN A 61 5.10 4.76 8.43
C GLN A 61 6.21 5.25 9.39
N GLU A 62 6.52 6.55 9.36
CA GLU A 62 7.58 7.16 10.17
C GLU A 62 7.12 7.54 11.59
N GLU A 63 5.98 8.24 11.75
CA GLU A 63 5.56 8.77 13.05
C GLU A 63 4.08 8.46 13.40
N PRO A 64 3.81 7.73 14.48
CA PRO A 64 4.75 6.87 15.23
C PRO A 64 5.31 5.75 14.35
N HIS A 65 6.55 5.33 14.58
CA HIS A 65 7.18 4.28 13.80
C HIS A 65 6.37 2.99 13.81
N PHE A 66 6.08 2.46 12.62
CA PHE A 66 5.38 1.20 12.43
C PHE A 66 5.94 0.44 11.24
N ARG A 67 5.97 -0.89 11.36
CA ARG A 67 6.33 -1.79 10.27
C ARG A 67 5.57 -3.11 10.38
N LYS A 68 5.03 -3.60 9.27
CA LYS A 68 4.37 -4.91 9.14
C LYS A 68 4.65 -5.48 7.75
N GLN A 69 4.97 -6.76 7.66
CA GLN A 69 5.06 -7.45 6.37
C GLN A 69 3.76 -8.21 6.10
N LEU A 70 3.23 -8.07 4.89
CA LEU A 70 2.16 -8.89 4.34
C LEU A 70 2.76 -9.88 3.34
N THR A 71 2.18 -11.07 3.27
CA THR A 71 2.49 -12.05 2.24
C THR A 71 1.20 -12.41 1.52
N LEU A 72 1.13 -12.10 0.23
CA LEU A 72 0.04 -12.51 -0.65
C LEU A 72 0.50 -13.71 -1.47
N THR A 73 -0.22 -14.82 -1.36
CA THR A 73 0.06 -16.05 -2.12
C THR A 73 -0.90 -16.16 -3.31
N ASN A 74 -0.42 -16.73 -4.42
CA ASN A 74 -1.22 -16.97 -5.62
C ASN A 74 -1.85 -15.71 -6.24
N VAL A 75 -1.23 -14.54 -6.09
CA VAL A 75 -1.61 -13.29 -6.77
C VAL A 75 -0.68 -13.08 -7.96
N ASN A 76 -1.24 -12.79 -9.13
CA ASN A 76 -0.49 -12.54 -10.36
C ASN A 76 0.12 -11.13 -10.36
N ASN A 77 1.15 -10.92 -9.53
CA ASN A 77 1.87 -9.65 -9.47
C ASN A 77 3.13 -9.70 -10.33
N THR A 78 3.35 -8.69 -11.15
CA THR A 78 4.61 -8.46 -11.87
C THR A 78 5.33 -7.20 -11.40
N PHE A 79 4.65 -6.33 -10.65
CA PHE A 79 5.20 -5.08 -10.17
C PHE A 79 6.12 -5.28 -8.97
N LYS A 80 7.25 -4.55 -8.98
CA LYS A 80 8.19 -4.40 -7.87
C LYS A 80 8.53 -2.92 -7.73
N GLY A 81 8.50 -2.41 -6.52
CA GLY A 81 8.75 -0.99 -6.26
C GLY A 81 8.00 -0.50 -5.04
N THR A 82 8.05 0.79 -4.81
CA THR A 82 7.44 1.44 -3.66
C THR A 82 6.16 2.16 -4.08
N VAL A 83 5.10 1.96 -3.28
CA VAL A 83 3.80 2.61 -3.45
C VAL A 83 3.53 3.46 -2.23
N PHE A 84 3.07 4.69 -2.45
CA PHE A 84 2.56 5.56 -1.42
C PHE A 84 1.03 5.55 -1.42
N ILE A 85 0.46 5.50 -0.23
CA ILE A 85 -0.96 5.79 -0.01
C ILE A 85 -1.03 7.02 0.89
N ILE A 86 -1.63 8.09 0.38
CA ILE A 86 -1.65 9.42 1.00
C ILE A 86 -3.09 9.79 1.32
N ASP A 87 -3.39 10.15 2.57
CA ASP A 87 -4.63 10.82 2.96
C ASP A 87 -4.41 12.33 3.09
N ASP A 88 -4.87 13.12 2.12
CA ASP A 88 -4.75 14.59 2.12
C ASP A 88 -5.90 15.29 2.88
N SER A 89 -6.61 14.56 3.73
CA SER A 89 -7.87 14.92 4.40
C SER A 89 -9.12 14.92 3.51
N LYS A 90 -9.01 15.20 2.20
CA LYS A 90 -10.16 15.23 1.28
C LYS A 90 -10.34 13.90 0.55
N THR A 91 -9.24 13.27 0.17
CA THR A 91 -9.18 12.09 -0.68
C THR A 91 -8.04 11.17 -0.22
N ILE A 92 -8.11 9.90 -0.62
CA ILE A 92 -7.00 8.98 -0.48
C ILE A 92 -6.41 8.76 -1.87
N THR A 93 -5.11 9.01 -2.04
CA THR A 93 -4.41 8.80 -3.31
C THR A 93 -3.43 7.65 -3.19
N VAL A 94 -3.47 6.72 -4.14
CA VAL A 94 -2.51 5.63 -4.31
C VAL A 94 -1.64 5.97 -5.52
N MET A 95 -0.33 6.09 -5.31
CA MET A 95 0.64 6.46 -6.35
C MET A 95 1.95 5.70 -6.17
N LEU A 96 2.72 5.55 -7.25
CA LEU A 96 4.08 5.02 -7.16
C LEU A 96 4.99 6.08 -6.53
N ALA A 97 6.00 5.66 -5.78
CA ALA A 97 6.95 6.59 -5.16
C ALA A 97 7.75 7.40 -6.19
N GLU A 98 7.94 6.86 -7.39
CA GLU A 98 8.58 7.57 -8.51
C GLU A 98 7.75 8.73 -9.09
N GLU A 99 6.46 8.81 -8.72
CA GLU A 99 5.57 9.90 -9.13
C GLU A 99 5.59 11.09 -8.16
N TYR A 100 6.23 10.95 -7.00
CA TYR A 100 6.28 11.96 -5.92
C TYR A 100 7.61 12.72 -5.93
#